data_AF-A0A441TRF2-F1
#
_entry.id   AF-A0A441TRF2-F1
#
_cell.length_a   1.000
_cell.length_b   1.000
_cell.length_c   1.000
_cell.angle_alpha   90.00
_cell.angle_beta   90.00
_cell.angle_gamma   90.00
#
_symmetry.space_group_name_H-M   'P 1'
#
loop_
_entity.id
_entity.type
_entity.pdbx_description
1 polymer ?
#
loop_
_entity_poly.entity_id
_entity_poly.type
_entity_poly.pdbx_seq_one_letter_code
_entity_poly.pdbx_strand_id
1 'polypeptide(L)'
;TVLDPCWSASLGTSEALAESQLGAEDTFHYTNAAPQIQTYNDTDWGNLEDYLLDKAQVTQKRLTVFTGPIYRENDPVYGKGRKGGPWQVPLSFWKIAVLQKSP
;
A
#
# COMPACT_ATOMS: atom_id res chain seq x y z
N THR A 1 -8.57 -6.93 -6.60
CA THR A 1 -8.37 -5.48 -6.78
C THR A 1 -8.03 -4.94 -5.41
N VAL A 2 -6.80 -4.40 -5.24
CA VAL A 2 -6.40 -3.77 -3.98
C VAL A 2 -7.28 -2.52 -3.85
N LEU A 3 -8.23 -2.57 -2.90
CA LEU A 3 -9.13 -1.46 -2.61
C LEU A 3 -8.45 -0.62 -1.54
N ASP A 4 -7.49 0.22 -1.96
CA ASP A 4 -7.05 1.30 -1.10
C ASP A 4 -8.25 2.22 -0.85
N PRO A 5 -8.66 2.46 0.41
CA PRO A 5 -9.73 3.38 0.69
C PRO A 5 -9.24 4.80 0.45
N CYS A 6 -9.51 5.33 -0.74
CA CYS A 6 -9.22 6.70 -1.09
C CYS A 6 -10.33 7.58 -0.50
N TRP A 7 -9.98 8.35 0.53
CA TRP A 7 -10.92 9.24 1.23
C TRP A 7 -10.72 10.68 0.79
N SER A 8 -11.82 11.40 0.63
CA SER A 8 -11.84 12.85 0.50
C SER A 8 -12.10 13.52 1.85
N ALA A 9 -11.49 14.69 2.05
CA ALA A 9 -11.81 15.55 3.20
C ALA A 9 -13.23 16.15 3.12
N SER A 10 -13.84 16.13 1.92
CA SER A 10 -15.18 16.65 1.65
C SER A 10 -16.20 15.51 1.66
N LEU A 11 -17.33 15.70 2.34
CA LEU A 11 -18.40 14.70 2.39
C LEU A 11 -19.48 15.03 1.34
N GLY A 12 -19.74 14.06 0.45
CA GLY A 12 -20.97 14.03 -0.35
C GLY A 12 -21.06 15.02 -1.53
N THR A 13 -19.93 15.50 -2.06
CA THR A 13 -19.92 16.38 -3.24
C THR A 13 -19.26 15.72 -4.45
N SER A 14 -19.49 16.25 -5.64
CA SER A 14 -18.81 15.84 -6.88
C SER A 14 -17.30 15.90 -6.77
N GLU A 15 -16.80 16.90 -6.04
CA GLU A 15 -15.37 17.12 -5.82
C GLU A 15 -14.77 16.02 -4.94
N ALA A 16 -15.53 15.50 -3.97
CA ALA A 16 -15.10 14.39 -3.13
C ALA A 16 -14.91 13.09 -3.92
N LEU A 17 -15.80 12.84 -4.89
CA LEU A 17 -15.69 11.69 -5.79
C LEU A 17 -14.47 11.83 -6.71
N ALA A 18 -14.25 13.03 -7.26
CA ALA A 18 -13.09 13.30 -8.10
C ALA A 18 -11.77 13.16 -7.33
N GLU A 19 -11.67 13.69 -6.11
CA GLU A 19 -10.49 13.53 -5.25
C GLU A 19 -10.23 12.06 -4.90
N SER A 20 -11.27 11.31 -4.56
CA SER A 20 -11.15 9.87 -4.25
C SER A 20 -10.68 9.07 -5.46
N GLN A 21 -11.14 9.42 -6.67
CA GLN A 21 -10.72 8.77 -7.90
C GLN A 21 -9.27 9.09 -8.25
N LEU A 22 -8.84 10.34 -8.12
CA LEU A 22 -7.44 10.72 -8.29
C LEU A 22 -6.52 9.98 -7.30
N GLY A 23 -6.92 9.88 -6.03
CA GLY A 23 -6.19 9.12 -5.02
C GLY A 23 -6.06 7.64 -5.39
N ALA A 24 -7.08 7.04 -6.01
CA ALA A 24 -7.01 5.65 -6.47
C ALA A 24 -6.05 5.49 -7.64
N GLU A 25 -6.06 6.44 -8.58
CA GLU A 25 -5.13 6.47 -9.71
C GLU A 25 -3.67 6.65 -9.27
N ASP A 26 -3.42 7.45 -8.23
CA ASP A 26 -2.09 7.67 -7.66
C ASP A 26 -1.44 6.37 -7.17
N THR A 27 -2.24 5.39 -6.73
CA THR A 27 -1.73 4.09 -6.26
C THR A 27 -1.06 3.24 -7.35
N PHE A 28 -1.37 3.50 -8.63
CA PHE A 28 -0.90 2.70 -9.77
C PHE A 28 0.40 3.22 -10.42
N HIS A 29 1.14 4.10 -9.75
CA HIS A 29 2.44 4.57 -10.22
C HIS A 29 3.58 3.65 -9.77
N TYR A 30 4.59 3.45 -10.62
CA TYR A 30 5.77 2.61 -10.31
C TYR A 30 6.50 3.04 -9.04
N THR A 31 6.46 4.32 -8.68
CA THR A 31 7.07 4.83 -7.44
C THR A 31 6.36 4.34 -6.19
N ASN A 32 5.10 3.94 -6.29
CA ASN A 32 4.30 3.36 -5.21
C ASN A 32 4.35 1.83 -5.16
N ALA A 33 5.03 1.19 -6.12
CA ALA A 33 5.08 -0.27 -6.21
C ALA A 33 6.53 -0.79 -6.08
N ALA A 34 6.68 -1.93 -5.43
CA ALA A 34 7.90 -2.74 -5.52
C ALA A 34 7.52 -4.14 -6.03
N PRO A 35 8.43 -4.85 -6.72
CA PRO A 35 8.15 -6.21 -7.16
C PRO A 35 7.85 -7.11 -5.94
N GLN A 36 6.68 -7.72 -5.90
CA GLN A 36 6.21 -8.56 -4.81
C GLN A 36 5.75 -9.92 -5.35
N ILE A 37 6.02 -11.01 -4.64
CA ILE A 37 5.56 -12.35 -5.02
C ILE A 37 4.04 -12.41 -4.82
N GLN A 38 3.31 -12.79 -5.86
CA GLN A 38 1.84 -12.72 -5.91
C GLN A 38 1.16 -13.44 -4.74
N THR A 39 1.61 -14.64 -4.36
CA THR A 39 1.03 -15.41 -3.25
C THR A 39 1.19 -14.72 -1.89
N TYR A 40 2.28 -13.97 -1.70
CA TYR A 40 2.48 -13.19 -0.47
C TYR A 40 1.58 -11.95 -0.43
N ASN A 41 1.40 -11.30 -1.59
CA ASN A 41 0.51 -10.15 -1.73
C ASN A 41 -0.96 -10.51 -1.49
N ASP A 42 -1.42 -11.63 -2.04
CA ASP A 42 -2.85 -11.97 -2.07
C ASP A 42 -3.39 -12.61 -0.79
N THR A 43 -2.53 -13.17 0.07
CA THR A 43 -2.97 -13.90 1.28
C THR A 43 -2.52 -13.22 2.57
N ASP A 44 -1.24 -13.34 2.93
CA ASP A 44 -0.77 -12.85 4.23
C ASP A 44 -0.84 -11.33 4.34
N TRP A 45 -0.48 -10.63 3.25
CA TRP A 45 -0.49 -9.18 3.21
C TRP A 45 -1.90 -8.61 3.10
N GLY A 46 -2.75 -9.18 2.24
CA GLY A 46 -4.16 -8.81 2.11
C GLY A 46 -4.95 -9.00 3.40
N ASN A 47 -4.79 -10.14 4.09
CA ASN A 47 -5.47 -10.39 5.36
C ASN A 47 -5.11 -9.37 6.46
N LEU A 48 -3.86 -8.89 6.47
CA LEU A 48 -3.42 -7.84 7.42
C LEU A 48 -4.05 -6.48 7.08
N GLU A 49 -4.17 -6.16 5.79
CA GLU A 49 -4.84 -4.93 5.32
C GLU A 49 -6.31 -4.95 5.69
N ASP A 50 -7.01 -6.05 5.41
CA ASP A 50 -8.42 -6.22 5.75
C ASP A 50 -8.66 -6.07 7.27
N TYR A 51 -7.81 -6.67 8.10
CA TYR A 51 -7.93 -6.55 9.56
C TYR A 51 -7.78 -5.10 10.05
N LEU A 52 -6.79 -4.36 9.53
CA LEU A 52 -6.56 -2.97 9.93
C LEU A 52 -7.71 -2.05 9.47
N LEU A 53 -8.21 -2.28 8.26
CA LEU A 53 -9.32 -1.53 7.68
C LEU A 53 -10.62 -1.79 8.44
N ASP A 54 -10.95 -3.05 8.75
CA ASP A 54 -12.13 -3.39 9.54
C ASP A 54 -12.08 -2.73 10.91
N LYS A 55 -10.93 -2.77 11.60
CA LYS A 55 -10.74 -2.09 12.89
C LYS A 55 -10.93 -0.58 12.80
N ALA A 56 -10.42 0.06 11.76
CA ALA A 56 -10.57 1.51 11.57
C ALA A 56 -12.03 1.89 11.25
N GLN A 57 -12.71 1.12 10.39
CA GLN A 57 -14.10 1.35 10.00
C GLN A 57 -15.07 1.15 11.17
N VAL A 58 -14.96 0.04 11.90
CA VAL A 58 -15.81 -0.27 13.06
C VAL A 58 -15.65 0.79 14.15
N THR A 59 -14.44 1.31 14.34
CA THR A 59 -14.18 2.29 15.39
C THR A 59 -14.38 3.74 14.96
N GLN A 60 -14.63 4.00 13.66
CA GLN A 60 -14.70 5.34 13.06
C GLN A 60 -13.47 6.20 13.41
N LYS A 61 -12.29 5.59 13.34
CA LYS A 61 -11.02 6.22 13.74
C LYS A 61 -10.10 6.43 12.56
N ARG A 62 -9.27 7.47 12.67
CA ARG A 62 -8.20 7.71 11.72
C ARG A 62 -7.12 6.63 11.87
N LEU A 63 -6.77 6.03 10.74
CA LEU A 63 -5.67 5.09 10.59
C LEU A 63 -4.63 5.73 9.67
N THR A 64 -3.38 5.76 10.09
CA THR A 64 -2.24 6.16 9.26
C THR A 64 -1.34 4.95 9.06
N VAL A 65 -1.05 4.63 7.80
CA VAL A 65 -0.21 3.49 7.44
C VAL A 65 1.04 4.00 6.74
N PHE A 66 2.20 3.56 7.21
CA PHE A 66 3.47 3.68 6.51
C PHE A 66 3.91 2.28 6.09
N THR A 67 4.38 2.12 4.86
CA THR A 67 4.78 0.82 4.32
C THR A 67 5.92 0.99 3.34
N GLY A 68 6.73 -0.05 3.18
CA GLY A 68 7.80 -0.04 2.18
C GLY A 68 8.60 -1.34 2.11
N PRO A 69 9.41 -1.49 1.05
CA PRO A 69 10.34 -2.61 0.92
C PRO A 69 11.55 -2.44 1.86
N ILE A 70 12.15 -3.58 2.22
CA ILE A 70 13.46 -3.66 2.87
C ILE A 70 14.43 -4.24 1.85
N TYR A 71 15.45 -3.47 1.47
CA TYR A 71 16.54 -3.94 0.64
C TYR A 71 17.66 -4.49 1.53
N ARG A 72 17.96 -5.77 1.38
CA ARG A 72 19.07 -6.46 2.05
C ARG A 72 20.19 -6.73 1.06
N GLU A 73 21.42 -6.82 1.53
CA GLU A 73 22.60 -7.04 0.68
C GLU A 73 22.51 -8.33 -0.16
N ASN A 74 21.80 -9.34 0.33
CA ASN A 74 21.63 -10.64 -0.31
C ASN A 74 20.34 -10.79 -1.13
N ASP A 75 19.57 -9.71 -1.31
CA ASP A 75 18.37 -9.73 -2.14
C ASP A 75 18.71 -10.01 -3.61
N PRO A 76 17.89 -10.82 -4.32
CA PRO A 76 18.17 -11.21 -5.69
C PRO A 76 18.10 -10.02 -6.63
N VAL A 77 18.87 -10.10 -7.71
CA VAL A 77 18.84 -9.10 -8.79
C VAL A 77 18.12 -9.66 -10.00
N TYR A 78 17.23 -8.87 -10.58
CA TYR A 78 16.48 -9.21 -11.79
C TYR A 78 16.93 -8.36 -12.99
N GLY A 79 16.73 -8.89 -14.19
CA GLY A 79 16.98 -8.14 -15.43
C GLY A 79 18.46 -7.97 -15.77
N LYS A 80 19.34 -8.90 -15.39
CA LYS A 80 20.73 -8.91 -15.86
C LYS A 80 20.77 -8.80 -17.39
N GLY A 81 21.53 -7.82 -17.91
CA GLY A 81 21.65 -7.56 -19.34
C GLY A 81 20.55 -6.67 -19.95
N ARG A 82 19.54 -6.24 -19.18
CA ARG A 82 18.54 -5.26 -19.64
C ARG A 82 19.05 -3.83 -19.41
N LYS A 83 18.73 -2.92 -20.34
CA LYS A 83 19.08 -1.49 -20.22
C LYS A 83 18.47 -0.90 -18.96
N GLY A 84 19.30 -0.28 -18.11
CA GLY A 84 18.90 0.31 -16.82
C GLY A 84 18.89 -0.67 -15.65
N GLY A 85 19.11 -1.97 -15.88
CA GLY A 85 19.31 -2.96 -14.84
C GLY A 85 20.80 -3.31 -14.62
N PRO A 86 21.08 -4.31 -13.77
CA PRO A 86 20.12 -5.11 -13.01
C PRO A 86 19.50 -4.32 -11.84
N TRP A 87 18.26 -4.67 -11.48
CA TRP A 87 17.57 -4.07 -10.33
C TRP A 87 17.52 -5.08 -9.18
N GLN A 88 17.77 -4.60 -7.96
CA GLN A 88 17.58 -5.39 -6.75
C GLN A 88 16.08 -5.57 -6.49
N VAL A 89 15.67 -6.79 -6.13
CA VAL A 89 14.28 -7.15 -5.85
C VAL A 89 14.14 -7.43 -4.35
N PRO A 90 13.41 -6.60 -3.60
CA PRO A 90 13.29 -6.78 -2.16
C PRO A 90 12.48 -8.05 -1.85
N LEU A 91 12.95 -8.85 -0.89
CA LEU A 91 12.22 -10.04 -0.40
C LEU A 91 11.49 -9.81 0.92
N SER A 92 11.56 -8.60 1.45
CA SER A 92 10.96 -8.27 2.75
C SER A 92 10.30 -6.90 2.68
N PHE A 93 9.21 -6.75 3.42
CA PHE A 93 8.42 -5.54 3.50
C PHE A 93 8.14 -5.23 4.97
N TRP A 94 7.96 -3.96 5.28
CA TRP A 94 7.54 -3.51 6.61
C TRP A 94 6.24 -2.71 6.49
N LYS A 95 5.43 -2.74 7.55
CA LYS A 95 4.22 -1.92 7.70
C LYS A 95 4.14 -1.41 9.13
N ILE A 96 3.88 -0.11 9.27
CA ILE A 96 3.61 0.56 10.54
C ILE A 96 2.19 1.13 10.43
N ALA A 97 1.28 0.60 11.24
CA ALA A 97 -0.10 1.07 11.32
C ALA A 97 -0.31 1.82 12.64
N VAL A 98 -0.72 3.08 12.54
CA VAL A 98 -1.02 3.95 13.69
C VAL A 98 -2.51 4.23 13.70
N LEU A 99 -3.20 3.68 14.70
CA LEU A 99 -4.62 3.93 14.92
C LEU A 99 -4.79 5.00 16.00
N GLN A 100 -5.66 5.97 15.75
CA GLN A 100 -6.01 6.98 16.73
C GLN A 100 -6.48 6.33 18.04
N LYS A 101 -5.95 6.79 19.19
CA LYS A 101 -6.45 6.35 20.50
C LYS A 101 -7.83 6.98 20.74
N SER A 102 -8.73 6.26 21.43
CA SER A 102 -9.94 6.90 21.95
C SER A 102 -9.54 8.02 22.93
N PRO A 103 -10.30 9.14 22.99
CA PRO A 103 -10.10 10.18 24.01
C PRO A 103 -10.05 9.61 25.43
#